data_AF-A0A3A9V781-F1
#
_entry.id   AF-A0A3A9V781-F1
#
_cell.length_a   1.000
_cell.length_b   1.000
_cell.length_c   1.000
_cell.angle_alpha   90.00
_cell.angle_beta   90.00
_cell.angle_gamma   90.00
#
_symmetry.space_group_name_H-M   'P 1'
#
loop_
_entity.id
_entity.type
_entity.pdbx_description
1 polymer ?
#
loop_
_entity_poly.entity_id
_entity_poly.type
_entity_poly.pdbx_seq_one_letter_code
_entity_poly.pdbx_strand_id
1 'polypeptide(L)'
;MLCTTASANKIENVDPVIEILESYIKLMNSIEKDNSVTKVLELYSEQYSGNTTYVKLSGAIVKKNYTKENIRFQLNDIIQDGNYSLKIKLNKILYSTQKETSGTVSVLLDFESIIDDKIAEKGTILMNIVAVQQKGQWKIIQNNMVRVSELKDIGDCVCHIFEKGSTQFVTELYYPAGVKYDHKFEAFRITSNEENRIVKSGGKIFVWENNSNKLILNKEELGVVKTPKQMVQLLIQKINAETCASIIFR
;
A
#
# COMPACT_ATOMS: atom_id res chain seq x y z
N MET A 1 -48.84 -45.76 -23.84
CA MET A 1 -48.05 -45.47 -22.62
C MET A 1 -46.92 -44.54 -23.04
N LEU A 2 -47.13 -43.23 -22.92
CA LEU A 2 -46.19 -42.19 -23.36
C LEU A 2 -45.29 -41.85 -22.18
N CYS A 3 -44.02 -42.27 -22.23
CA CYS A 3 -43.00 -41.81 -21.29
C CYS A 3 -42.53 -40.43 -21.73
N THR A 4 -43.09 -39.39 -21.12
CA THR A 4 -42.49 -38.04 -21.12
C THR A 4 -41.26 -38.05 -20.21
N THR A 5 -40.08 -37.97 -20.80
CA THR A 5 -38.84 -37.66 -20.08
C THR A 5 -38.90 -36.19 -19.65
N ALA A 6 -39.13 -35.97 -18.36
CA ALA A 6 -38.94 -34.67 -17.75
C ALA A 6 -37.45 -34.31 -17.81
N SER A 7 -37.11 -33.30 -18.61
CA SER A 7 -35.79 -32.68 -18.58
C SER A 7 -35.65 -31.92 -17.27
N ALA A 8 -34.80 -32.41 -16.38
CA ALA A 8 -34.42 -31.72 -15.17
C ALA A 8 -33.58 -30.50 -15.55
N ASN A 9 -34.13 -29.31 -15.35
CA ASN A 9 -33.35 -28.08 -15.36
C ASN A 9 -32.24 -28.19 -14.31
N LYS A 10 -30.99 -28.27 -14.77
CA LYS A 10 -29.80 -28.09 -13.95
C LYS A 10 -29.85 -26.68 -13.36
N ILE A 11 -30.21 -26.57 -12.09
CA ILE A 11 -29.91 -25.38 -11.29
C ILE A 11 -28.39 -25.38 -11.18
N GLU A 12 -27.72 -24.44 -11.84
CA GLU A 12 -26.29 -24.20 -11.61
C GLU A 12 -26.13 -23.77 -10.15
N ASN A 13 -25.72 -24.72 -9.30
CA ASN A 13 -25.33 -24.46 -7.93
C ASN A 13 -24.03 -23.64 -8.03
N VAL A 14 -24.13 -22.32 -7.96
CA VAL A 14 -22.96 -21.45 -7.86
C VAL A 14 -22.26 -21.79 -6.55
N ASP A 15 -20.95 -22.04 -6.57
CA ASP A 15 -20.20 -22.39 -5.38
C ASP A 15 -20.26 -21.25 -4.34
N PRO A 16 -20.82 -21.45 -3.12
CA PRO A 16 -20.86 -20.45 -2.06
C PRO A 16 -19.55 -19.68 -1.79
N VAL A 17 -18.39 -20.32 -1.96
CA VAL A 17 -17.10 -19.65 -1.79
C VAL A 17 -16.84 -18.62 -2.89
N ILE A 18 -17.27 -18.91 -4.12
CA ILE A 18 -17.23 -17.96 -5.23
C ILE A 18 -18.23 -16.84 -5.01
N GLU A 19 -19.44 -17.13 -4.50
CA GLU A 19 -20.42 -16.10 -4.14
C GLU A 19 -19.89 -15.12 -3.08
N ILE A 20 -19.15 -15.62 -2.08
CA ILE A 20 -18.47 -14.78 -1.09
C ILE A 20 -17.45 -13.86 -1.75
N LEU A 21 -16.64 -14.38 -2.67
CA LEU A 21 -15.63 -13.60 -3.38
C LEU A 21 -16.29 -12.49 -4.21
N GLU A 22 -17.33 -12.82 -4.97
CA GLU A 22 -18.06 -11.85 -5.78
C GLU A 22 -18.74 -10.79 -4.92
N SER A 23 -19.33 -11.21 -3.78
CA SER A 23 -19.89 -10.30 -2.78
C SER A 23 -18.85 -9.38 -2.19
N TYR A 24 -17.66 -9.91 -1.86
CA TYR A 24 -16.53 -9.11 -1.38
C TYR A 24 -16.14 -8.05 -2.41
N ILE A 25 -15.89 -8.42 -3.66
CA ILE A 25 -15.50 -7.48 -4.72
C ILE A 25 -16.58 -6.41 -4.92
N LYS A 26 -17.85 -6.81 -5.00
CA LYS A 26 -18.97 -5.90 -5.19
C LYS A 26 -19.11 -4.90 -4.03
N LEU A 27 -18.99 -5.38 -2.79
CA LEU A 27 -19.11 -4.52 -1.60
C LEU A 27 -17.91 -3.58 -1.47
N MET A 28 -16.69 -4.05 -1.73
CA MET A 28 -15.49 -3.20 -1.73
C MET A 28 -15.58 -2.10 -2.80
N ASN A 29 -16.10 -2.40 -3.99
CA ASN A 29 -16.27 -1.43 -5.07
C ASN A 29 -17.41 -0.42 -4.85
N SER A 30 -18.30 -0.68 -3.90
CA SER A 30 -19.45 0.18 -3.58
C SER A 30 -19.32 0.87 -2.22
N ILE A 31 -18.09 0.93 -1.70
CA ILE A 31 -17.80 1.52 -0.40
C ILE A 31 -17.86 3.05 -0.51
N GLU A 32 -19.02 3.61 -0.21
CA GLU A 32 -19.26 5.06 -0.32
C GLU A 32 -19.98 5.64 0.92
N LYS A 33 -20.47 4.80 1.86
CA LYS A 33 -21.33 5.21 3.00
C LYS A 33 -21.21 4.26 4.20
N ASP A 34 -21.51 4.69 5.42
CA ASP A 34 -21.43 3.87 6.66
C ASP A 34 -22.07 2.47 6.58
N ASN A 35 -23.21 2.33 5.89
CA ASN A 35 -23.89 1.04 5.75
C ASN A 35 -23.11 0.01 4.88
N SER A 36 -22.11 0.46 4.12
CA SER A 36 -21.24 -0.43 3.34
C SER A 36 -20.19 -1.13 4.21
N VAL A 37 -19.71 -0.49 5.29
CA VAL A 37 -18.76 -1.10 6.24
C VAL A 37 -19.37 -2.31 6.91
N THR A 38 -20.58 -2.16 7.47
CA THR A 38 -21.29 -3.26 8.13
C THR A 38 -21.49 -4.44 7.20
N LYS A 39 -21.91 -4.19 5.95
CA LYS A 39 -22.10 -5.25 4.95
C LYS A 39 -20.81 -5.97 4.58
N VAL A 40 -19.70 -5.25 4.44
CA VAL A 40 -18.39 -5.88 4.22
C VAL A 40 -18.01 -6.73 5.44
N LEU A 41 -18.15 -6.19 6.65
CA LEU A 41 -17.84 -6.90 7.90
C LEU A 41 -18.72 -8.12 8.12
N GLU A 42 -19.95 -8.14 7.60
CA GLU A 42 -20.84 -9.31 7.65
C GLU A 42 -20.29 -10.50 6.86
N LEU A 43 -19.41 -10.29 5.87
CA LEU A 43 -18.74 -11.40 5.19
C LEU A 43 -17.75 -12.14 6.10
N TYR A 44 -17.27 -11.52 7.16
CA TYR A 44 -16.22 -12.06 8.02
C TYR A 44 -16.80 -12.72 9.28
N SER A 45 -16.23 -13.87 9.65
CA SER A 45 -16.49 -14.51 10.94
C SER A 45 -15.93 -13.66 12.09
N GLU A 46 -16.51 -13.77 13.27
CA GLU A 46 -15.95 -13.15 14.49
C GLU A 46 -14.56 -13.70 14.84
N GLN A 47 -14.23 -14.91 14.39
CA GLN A 47 -12.92 -15.55 14.58
C GLN A 47 -11.93 -15.24 13.44
N TYR A 48 -12.26 -14.27 12.59
CA TYR A 48 -11.44 -13.96 11.42
C TYR A 48 -10.02 -13.54 11.78
N SER A 49 -9.05 -14.05 11.01
CA SER A 49 -7.69 -13.56 10.98
C SER A 49 -7.15 -13.50 9.55
N GLY A 50 -6.29 -12.54 9.26
CA GLY A 50 -5.67 -12.45 7.96
C GLY A 50 -4.32 -11.78 7.98
N ASN A 51 -3.63 -11.83 6.85
CA ASN A 51 -2.41 -11.08 6.63
C ASN A 51 -2.35 -10.50 5.23
N THR A 52 -1.57 -9.44 5.10
CA THR A 52 -1.18 -8.88 3.81
C THR A 52 0.31 -8.67 3.78
N THR A 53 0.92 -9.15 2.72
CA THR A 53 2.26 -8.77 2.30
C THR A 53 2.13 -7.74 1.19
N TYR A 54 2.66 -6.55 1.41
CA TYR A 54 2.70 -5.47 0.43
C TYR A 54 4.12 -5.35 -0.12
N VAL A 55 4.25 -5.54 -1.43
CA VAL A 55 5.49 -5.35 -2.18
C VAL A 55 5.39 -3.99 -2.87
N LYS A 56 6.21 -3.05 -2.38
CA LYS A 56 6.31 -1.70 -2.95
C LYS A 56 7.05 -1.72 -4.28
N LEU A 57 6.90 -0.64 -5.07
CA LEU A 57 7.68 -0.43 -6.31
C LEU A 57 9.19 -0.54 -6.11
N SER A 58 9.69 -0.17 -4.92
CA SER A 58 11.11 -0.29 -4.58
C SER A 58 11.58 -1.69 -4.22
N GLY A 59 10.68 -2.67 -4.22
CA GLY A 59 10.94 -4.03 -3.73
C GLY A 59 10.89 -4.15 -2.21
N ALA A 60 10.69 -3.05 -1.47
CA ALA A 60 10.49 -3.11 -0.03
C ALA A 60 9.22 -3.91 0.32
N ILE A 61 9.34 -4.77 1.34
CA ILE A 61 8.27 -5.67 1.78
C ILE A 61 7.73 -5.20 3.14
N VAL A 62 6.41 -4.98 3.20
CA VAL A 62 5.70 -4.68 4.45
C VAL A 62 4.70 -5.79 4.74
N LYS A 63 4.73 -6.34 5.95
CA LYS A 63 3.78 -7.37 6.40
C LYS A 63 2.86 -6.79 7.46
N LYS A 64 1.56 -7.06 7.34
CA LYS A 64 0.53 -6.67 8.31
C LYS A 64 -0.40 -7.84 8.58
N ASN A 65 -0.79 -8.00 9.84
CA ASN A 65 -1.83 -8.93 10.25
C ASN A 65 -3.11 -8.15 10.54
N TYR A 66 -4.26 -8.78 10.30
CA TYR A 66 -5.57 -8.17 10.43
C TYR A 66 -6.52 -9.05 11.21
N THR A 67 -7.22 -8.41 12.13
CA THR A 67 -8.46 -8.90 12.73
C THR A 67 -9.66 -8.24 12.04
N LYS A 68 -10.87 -8.71 12.35
CA LYS A 68 -12.11 -8.10 11.84
C LYS A 68 -12.21 -6.63 12.23
N GLU A 69 -11.71 -6.27 13.41
CA GLU A 69 -11.70 -4.88 13.89
C GLU A 69 -10.68 -4.02 13.12
N ASN A 70 -9.52 -4.57 12.74
CA ASN A 70 -8.59 -3.85 11.88
C ASN A 70 -9.18 -3.55 10.50
N ILE A 71 -9.99 -4.46 9.95
CA ILE A 71 -10.74 -4.22 8.71
C ILE A 71 -11.71 -3.07 8.91
N ARG A 72 -12.49 -3.05 10.00
CA ARG A 72 -13.43 -1.96 10.31
C ARG A 72 -12.72 -0.61 10.28
N PHE A 73 -11.58 -0.47 10.97
CA PHE A 73 -10.83 0.78 10.99
C PHE A 73 -10.37 1.21 9.59
N GLN A 74 -9.85 0.29 8.78
CA GLN A 74 -9.42 0.60 7.41
C GLN A 74 -10.58 1.05 6.51
N LEU A 75 -11.74 0.40 6.61
CA LEU A 75 -12.91 0.77 5.83
C LEU A 75 -13.48 2.13 6.27
N ASN A 76 -13.42 2.43 7.57
CA ASN A 76 -13.81 3.74 8.09
C ASN A 76 -12.86 4.85 7.61
N ASP A 77 -11.55 4.61 7.61
CA ASP A 77 -10.57 5.57 7.08
C ASP A 77 -10.89 5.87 5.60
N ILE A 78 -11.11 4.83 4.79
CA ILE A 78 -11.49 4.95 3.37
C ILE A 78 -12.74 5.82 3.16
N ILE A 79 -13.76 5.69 4.02
CA ILE A 79 -15.02 6.44 3.89
C ILE A 79 -14.88 7.89 4.37
N GLN A 80 -14.08 8.12 5.41
CA GLN A 80 -13.82 9.47 5.92
C GLN A 80 -13.07 10.33 4.89
N ASP A 81 -12.25 9.69 4.06
CA ASP A 81 -11.55 10.32 2.96
C ASP A 81 -12.46 10.38 1.73
N GLY A 82 -13.39 11.35 1.72
CA GLY A 82 -14.46 11.49 0.71
C GLY A 82 -14.02 11.70 -0.75
N ASN A 83 -12.71 11.71 -1.03
CA ASN A 83 -12.13 11.77 -2.37
C ASN A 83 -11.33 10.51 -2.75
N TYR A 84 -11.27 9.51 -1.87
CA TYR A 84 -10.61 8.23 -2.11
C TYR A 84 -11.64 7.18 -2.57
N SER A 85 -11.29 6.39 -3.59
CA SER A 85 -12.05 5.20 -3.95
C SER A 85 -11.11 4.04 -4.31
N LEU A 86 -11.57 2.82 -4.04
CA LEU A 86 -10.86 1.59 -4.39
C LEU A 86 -11.71 0.83 -5.41
N LYS A 87 -11.10 0.49 -6.54
CA LYS A 87 -11.68 -0.42 -7.54
C LYS A 87 -10.90 -1.72 -7.51
N ILE A 88 -11.62 -2.82 -7.47
CA ILE A 88 -11.12 -4.19 -7.49
C ILE A 88 -11.82 -4.91 -8.65
N LYS A 89 -11.05 -5.62 -9.45
CA LYS A 89 -11.58 -6.43 -10.55
C LYS A 89 -11.05 -7.85 -10.43
N LEU A 90 -11.94 -8.84 -10.58
CA LEU A 90 -11.52 -10.22 -10.71
C LEU A 90 -10.76 -10.39 -12.03
N ASN A 91 -9.49 -10.78 -11.94
CA ASN A 91 -8.68 -11.12 -13.11
C ASN A 91 -8.81 -12.62 -13.40
N LYS A 92 -8.48 -13.46 -12.42
CA LYS A 92 -8.51 -14.92 -12.58
C LYS A 92 -8.76 -15.66 -11.27
N ILE A 93 -9.59 -16.70 -11.31
CA ILE A 93 -9.62 -17.72 -10.25
C ILE A 93 -8.51 -18.72 -10.55
N LEU A 94 -7.55 -18.84 -9.63
CA LEU A 94 -6.41 -19.74 -9.76
C LEU A 94 -6.74 -21.13 -9.22
N TYR A 95 -7.50 -21.19 -8.14
CA TYR A 95 -7.92 -22.42 -7.49
C TYR A 95 -9.22 -22.18 -6.74
N SER A 96 -10.11 -23.18 -6.73
CA SER A 96 -11.29 -23.21 -5.86
C SER A 96 -11.56 -24.63 -5.44
N THR A 97 -11.93 -24.83 -4.18
CA THR A 97 -12.47 -26.09 -3.71
C THR A 97 -13.50 -25.84 -2.62
N GLN A 98 -14.52 -26.69 -2.60
CA GLN A 98 -15.61 -26.60 -1.67
C GLN A 98 -15.99 -27.98 -1.16
N LYS A 99 -16.19 -28.06 0.15
CA LYS A 99 -16.80 -29.15 0.89
C LYS A 99 -18.13 -28.66 1.48
N GLU A 100 -18.87 -29.56 2.12
CA GLU A 100 -20.21 -29.27 2.66
C GLU A 100 -20.27 -28.00 3.53
N THR A 101 -19.26 -27.78 4.38
CA THR A 101 -19.26 -26.70 5.40
C THR A 101 -18.02 -25.81 5.34
N SER A 102 -17.13 -26.01 4.37
CA SER A 102 -15.91 -25.22 4.24
C SER A 102 -15.42 -25.19 2.80
N GLY A 103 -14.65 -24.18 2.46
CA GLY A 103 -13.99 -24.12 1.17
C GLY A 103 -12.98 -23.01 1.10
N THR A 104 -12.21 -23.01 0.02
CA THR A 104 -11.13 -22.07 -0.21
C THR A 104 -11.08 -21.66 -1.67
N VAL A 105 -10.74 -20.39 -1.89
CA VAL A 105 -10.53 -19.84 -3.23
C VAL A 105 -9.23 -19.03 -3.25
N SER A 106 -8.42 -19.28 -4.27
CA SER A 106 -7.22 -18.52 -4.60
C SER A 106 -7.48 -17.74 -5.87
N VAL A 107 -7.33 -16.42 -5.83
CA VAL A 107 -7.64 -15.53 -6.94
C VAL A 107 -6.56 -14.50 -7.17
N LEU A 108 -6.47 -14.09 -8.42
CA LEU A 108 -5.76 -12.90 -8.85
C LEU A 108 -6.78 -11.79 -9.09
N LEU A 109 -6.58 -10.66 -8.43
CA LEU A 109 -7.42 -9.46 -8.57
C LEU A 109 -6.54 -8.31 -9.06
N ASP A 110 -7.09 -7.47 -9.91
CA ASP A 110 -6.49 -6.17 -10.24
C ASP A 110 -7.09 -5.13 -9.29
N PHE A 111 -6.29 -4.17 -8.83
CA PHE A 111 -6.77 -3.05 -8.02
C PHE A 111 -6.33 -1.71 -8.59
N GLU A 112 -7.16 -0.69 -8.38
CA GLU A 112 -6.85 0.71 -8.59
C GLU A 112 -7.32 1.51 -7.38
N SER A 113 -6.41 2.24 -6.73
CA SER A 113 -6.79 3.28 -5.77
C SER A 113 -6.82 4.62 -6.49
N ILE A 114 -7.91 5.34 -6.34
CA ILE A 114 -8.19 6.59 -7.04
C ILE A 114 -8.35 7.69 -6.00
N ILE A 115 -7.68 8.82 -6.20
CA ILE A 115 -7.77 10.02 -5.35
C ILE A 115 -8.06 11.19 -6.28
N ASP A 116 -9.10 11.99 -5.99
CA ASP A 116 -9.53 13.13 -6.82
C ASP A 116 -9.67 12.77 -8.31
N ASP A 117 -10.34 11.65 -8.59
CA ASP A 117 -10.54 11.05 -9.92
C ASP A 117 -9.26 10.67 -10.69
N LYS A 118 -8.10 10.68 -10.02
CA LYS A 118 -6.81 10.25 -10.59
C LYS A 118 -6.34 8.94 -9.98
N ILE A 119 -5.75 8.07 -10.80
CA ILE A 119 -5.20 6.80 -10.33
C ILE A 119 -3.96 7.08 -9.48
N ALA A 120 -4.08 6.94 -8.16
CA ALA A 120 -2.98 7.10 -7.22
C ALA A 120 -2.09 5.85 -7.16
N GLU A 121 -2.67 4.66 -7.32
CA GLU A 121 -1.93 3.40 -7.32
C GLU A 121 -2.72 2.36 -8.11
N LYS A 122 -2.02 1.48 -8.82
CA LYS A 122 -2.60 0.27 -9.37
C LYS A 122 -1.64 -0.90 -9.33
N GLY A 123 -2.19 -2.09 -9.39
CA GLY A 123 -1.42 -3.32 -9.50
C GLY A 123 -2.28 -4.54 -9.23
N THR A 124 -1.64 -5.58 -8.71
CA THR A 124 -2.24 -6.91 -8.60
C THR A 124 -2.28 -7.39 -7.15
N ILE A 125 -3.35 -8.09 -6.78
CA ILE A 125 -3.52 -8.79 -5.50
C ILE A 125 -3.67 -10.27 -5.78
N LEU A 126 -2.75 -11.07 -5.25
CA LEU A 126 -2.95 -12.50 -5.06
C LEU A 126 -3.64 -12.72 -3.72
N MET A 127 -4.87 -13.23 -3.74
CA MET A 127 -5.70 -13.40 -2.56
C MET A 127 -6.09 -14.86 -2.37
N ASN A 128 -5.96 -15.35 -1.14
CA ASN A 128 -6.46 -16.66 -0.73
C ASN A 128 -7.50 -16.45 0.37
N ILE A 129 -8.73 -16.91 0.14
CA ILE A 129 -9.85 -16.84 1.08
C ILE A 129 -10.17 -18.25 1.54
N VAL A 130 -10.30 -18.43 2.86
CA VAL A 130 -10.91 -19.62 3.45
C VAL A 130 -12.24 -19.20 4.07
N ALA A 131 -13.30 -19.89 3.67
CA ALA A 131 -14.66 -19.66 4.16
C ALA A 131 -15.24 -20.92 4.81
N VAL A 132 -16.10 -20.72 5.80
CA VAL A 132 -16.80 -21.78 6.54
C VAL A 132 -18.26 -21.43 6.70
N GLN A 133 -19.13 -22.44 6.73
CA GLN A 133 -20.54 -22.27 7.01
C GLN A 133 -20.77 -22.18 8.52
N GLN A 134 -21.30 -21.05 9.00
CA GLN A 134 -21.64 -20.79 10.40
C GLN A 134 -23.11 -20.36 10.49
N LYS A 135 -23.92 -21.12 11.24
CA LYS A 135 -25.37 -20.86 11.41
C LYS A 135 -26.11 -20.68 10.08
N GLY A 136 -25.77 -21.52 9.08
CA GLY A 136 -26.38 -21.49 7.75
C GLY A 136 -25.83 -20.40 6.81
N GLN A 137 -24.92 -19.54 7.26
CA GLN A 137 -24.29 -18.51 6.44
C GLN A 137 -22.81 -18.82 6.22
N TRP A 138 -22.33 -18.66 4.99
CA TRP A 138 -20.90 -18.74 4.71
C TRP A 138 -20.20 -17.47 5.20
N LYS A 139 -19.03 -17.63 5.83
CA LYS A 139 -18.22 -16.53 6.39
C LYS A 139 -16.74 -16.76 6.11
N ILE A 140 -16.03 -15.69 5.79
CA ILE A 140 -14.57 -15.67 5.67
C ILE A 140 -13.97 -15.81 7.08
N ILE A 141 -13.17 -16.84 7.30
CA ILE A 141 -12.44 -17.05 8.56
C ILE A 141 -10.95 -16.79 8.41
N GLN A 142 -10.41 -16.92 7.20
CA GLN A 142 -9.02 -16.59 6.93
C GLN A 142 -8.85 -15.91 5.57
N ASN A 143 -7.95 -14.92 5.51
CA ASN A 143 -7.56 -14.29 4.26
C ASN A 143 -6.06 -13.98 4.24
N ASN A 144 -5.36 -14.45 3.22
CA ASN A 144 -3.96 -14.15 2.98
C ASN A 144 -3.82 -13.41 1.65
N MET A 145 -3.22 -12.22 1.69
CA MET A 145 -3.05 -11.37 0.51
C MET A 145 -1.59 -11.08 0.25
N VAL A 146 -1.21 -11.11 -1.03
CA VAL A 146 0.03 -10.48 -1.51
C VAL A 146 -0.39 -9.40 -2.50
N ARG A 147 -0.11 -8.15 -2.16
CA ARG A 147 -0.38 -6.98 -3.00
C ARG A 147 0.92 -6.48 -3.58
N VAL A 148 0.96 -6.38 -4.90
CA VAL A 148 2.12 -5.88 -5.66
C VAL A 148 1.71 -4.59 -6.35
N SER A 149 2.39 -3.50 -6.05
CA SER A 149 2.21 -2.24 -6.76
C SER A 149 2.94 -2.30 -8.10
N GLU A 150 2.26 -1.92 -9.17
CA GLU A 150 2.83 -1.85 -10.52
C GLU A 150 3.00 -0.41 -10.98
N LEU A 151 2.13 0.48 -10.49
CA LEU A 151 2.22 1.91 -10.69
C LEU A 151 1.76 2.62 -9.42
N LYS A 152 2.42 3.72 -9.10
CA LYS A 152 2.02 4.65 -8.04
C LYS A 152 2.25 6.06 -8.56
N ASP A 153 1.19 6.86 -8.61
CA ASP A 153 1.34 8.30 -8.81
C ASP A 153 1.91 8.86 -7.52
N ILE A 154 3.15 9.33 -7.63
CA ILE A 154 3.88 9.95 -6.54
C ILE A 154 3.53 11.43 -6.59
N GLY A 155 3.03 12.00 -5.48
CA GLY A 155 2.72 13.44 -5.40
C GLY A 155 3.97 14.29 -5.10
N ASP A 156 3.80 15.61 -5.14
CA ASP A 156 4.82 16.56 -4.71
C ASP A 156 5.00 16.50 -3.20
N CYS A 157 6.26 16.53 -2.74
CA CYS A 157 6.58 16.69 -1.33
C CYS A 157 7.00 18.12 -1.02
N VAL A 158 6.74 18.58 0.20
CA VAL A 158 7.21 19.87 0.69
C VAL A 158 8.23 19.63 1.79
N CYS A 159 9.42 20.20 1.65
CA CYS A 159 10.49 20.05 2.62
C CYS A 159 10.89 21.41 3.19
N HIS A 160 10.71 21.58 4.51
CA HIS A 160 11.23 22.73 5.24
C HIS A 160 12.65 22.45 5.70
N ILE A 161 13.58 23.37 5.44
CA ILE A 161 14.98 23.26 5.90
C ILE A 161 15.26 24.30 6.98
N PHE A 162 15.54 23.81 8.19
CA PHE A 162 16.00 24.61 9.31
C PHE A 162 17.51 24.48 9.45
N GLU A 163 18.22 25.61 9.42
CA GLU A 163 19.69 25.64 9.48
C GLU A 163 20.19 26.33 10.75
N LYS A 164 21.26 25.79 11.33
CA LYS A 164 22.02 26.42 12.40
C LYS A 164 23.48 26.54 11.95
N GLY A 165 23.79 27.68 11.34
CA GLY A 165 25.08 27.92 10.69
C GLY A 165 25.26 27.04 9.45
N SER A 166 26.50 26.69 9.13
CA SER A 166 26.85 25.90 7.93
C SER A 166 27.01 24.40 8.17
N THR A 167 26.82 23.92 9.41
CA THR A 167 27.19 22.55 9.81
C THR A 167 26.05 21.72 10.38
N GLN A 168 24.91 22.32 10.71
CA GLN A 168 23.77 21.63 11.32
C GLN A 168 22.48 22.00 10.62
N PHE A 169 21.74 20.98 10.18
CA PHE A 169 20.46 21.13 9.50
C PHE A 169 19.45 20.16 10.09
N VAL A 170 18.21 20.59 10.20
CA VAL A 170 17.05 19.74 10.45
C VAL A 170 16.07 19.98 9.30
N THR A 171 15.55 18.92 8.75
CA THR A 171 14.54 18.99 7.70
C THR A 171 13.24 18.38 8.17
N GLU A 172 12.13 18.95 7.76
CA GLU A 172 10.79 18.41 7.95
C GLU A 172 10.18 18.18 6.56
N LEU A 173 10.06 16.91 6.19
CA LEU A 173 9.51 16.51 4.89
C LEU A 173 8.05 16.09 5.07
N TYR A 174 7.15 16.81 4.42
CA TYR A 174 5.76 16.42 4.21
C TYR A 174 5.67 15.62 2.91
N TYR A 175 5.16 14.39 2.99
CA TYR A 175 5.06 13.49 1.85
C TYR A 175 3.68 12.83 1.73
N PRO A 176 3.24 12.49 0.50
CA PRO A 176 1.98 11.77 0.30
C PRO A 176 2.01 10.38 0.96
N ALA A 177 1.13 10.16 1.93
CA ALA A 177 0.98 8.89 2.64
C ALA A 177 -0.45 8.31 2.44
N GLY A 178 -0.92 8.32 1.19
CA GLY A 178 -2.31 8.04 0.85
C GLY A 178 -3.11 9.34 0.85
N VAL A 179 -4.12 9.43 1.71
CA VAL A 179 -5.09 10.53 1.81
C VAL A 179 -4.61 11.74 2.62
N LYS A 180 -3.56 11.56 3.43
CA LYS A 180 -2.97 12.60 4.27
C LYS A 180 -1.51 12.77 3.88
N TYR A 181 -1.02 13.99 4.10
CA TYR A 181 0.41 14.20 4.19
C TYR A 181 0.86 13.72 5.55
N ASP A 182 1.81 12.79 5.53
CA ASP A 182 2.57 12.46 6.72
C ASP A 182 3.86 13.29 6.70
N HIS A 183 4.51 13.41 7.85
CA HIS A 183 5.73 14.18 7.98
C HIS A 183 6.80 13.41 8.73
N LYS A 184 8.06 13.65 8.37
CA LYS A 184 9.21 13.11 9.09
C LYS A 184 10.32 14.13 9.22
N PHE A 185 11.03 14.02 10.34
CA PHE A 185 12.21 14.83 10.61
C PHE A 185 13.47 14.06 10.27
N GLU A 186 14.43 14.75 9.67
CA GLU A 186 15.77 14.22 9.41
C GLU A 186 16.80 15.27 9.81
N ALA A 187 17.86 14.84 10.50
CA ALA A 187 18.91 15.73 11.00
C ALA A 187 20.22 15.44 10.27
N PHE A 188 20.86 16.50 9.77
CA PHE A 188 22.15 16.44 9.10
C PHE A 188 23.20 17.17 9.91
N ARG A 189 24.34 16.52 10.11
CA ARG A 189 25.53 17.11 10.74
C ARG A 189 26.70 17.01 9.81
N ILE A 190 27.35 18.13 9.54
CA ILE A 190 28.54 18.24 8.71
C ILE A 190 29.74 18.45 9.62
N THR A 191 30.73 17.58 9.47
CA THR A 191 32.06 17.68 10.08
C THR A 191 33.09 17.75 8.98
N SER A 192 34.15 18.52 9.13
CA SER A 192 35.21 18.63 8.11
C SER A 192 36.48 17.95 8.60
N ASN A 193 37.20 17.30 7.69
CA ASN A 193 38.60 16.94 7.84
C ASN A 193 39.42 17.65 6.73
N GLU A 194 40.73 17.42 6.67
CA GLU A 194 41.65 18.12 5.76
C GLU A 194 41.29 17.93 4.28
N GLU A 195 40.74 16.77 3.91
CA GLU A 195 40.46 16.42 2.51
C GLU A 195 38.99 16.49 2.12
N ASN A 196 38.08 16.28 3.09
CA ASN A 196 36.66 16.03 2.85
C ASN A 196 35.75 16.60 3.94
N ARG A 197 34.48 16.78 3.61
CA ARG A 197 33.39 17.01 4.56
C ARG A 197 32.63 15.70 4.74
N ILE A 198 32.41 15.30 5.97
CA ILE A 198 31.63 14.13 6.35
C ILE A 198 30.25 14.60 6.81
N VAL A 199 29.20 14.07 6.17
CA VAL A 199 27.80 14.35 6.52
C VAL A 199 27.21 13.12 7.19
N LYS A 200 26.57 13.29 8.34
CA LYS A 200 25.88 12.22 9.07
C LYS A 200 24.38 12.52 9.15
N SER A 201 23.56 11.52 8.83
CA SER A 201 22.10 11.57 8.93
C SER A 201 21.54 10.15 9.02
N GLY A 202 20.58 9.90 9.91
CA GLY A 202 19.90 8.60 10.04
C GLY A 202 20.82 7.36 10.18
N GLY A 203 22.00 7.50 10.79
CA GLY A 203 23.01 6.43 10.88
C GLY A 203 23.83 6.19 9.60
N LYS A 204 23.55 6.92 8.52
CA LYS A 204 24.33 6.92 7.27
C LYS A 204 25.43 7.98 7.33
N ILE A 205 26.51 7.71 6.60
CA ILE A 205 27.66 8.59 6.45
C ILE A 205 27.84 8.87 4.96
N PHE A 206 27.85 10.15 4.60
CA PHE A 206 28.12 10.63 3.24
C PHE A 206 29.44 11.39 3.23
N VAL A 207 30.17 11.26 2.14
CA VAL A 207 31.44 11.97 1.92
C VAL A 207 31.20 13.06 0.88
N TRP A 208 31.50 14.30 1.25
CA TRP A 208 31.48 15.45 0.36
C TRP A 208 32.92 15.90 0.12
N GLU A 209 33.43 15.62 -1.08
CA GLU A 209 34.82 15.90 -1.44
C GLU A 209 35.07 17.38 -1.64
N ASN A 210 36.10 17.93 -0.97
CA ASN A 210 36.39 19.38 -1.06
C ASN A 210 36.86 19.80 -2.46
N ASN A 211 37.65 18.96 -3.14
CA ASN A 211 38.27 19.29 -4.42
C ASN A 211 37.28 19.23 -5.59
N SER A 212 36.44 18.19 -5.61
CA SER A 212 35.54 17.90 -6.73
C SER A 212 34.10 18.40 -6.47
N ASN A 213 33.78 18.77 -5.23
CA ASN A 213 32.43 19.04 -4.76
C ASN A 213 31.46 17.85 -4.92
N LYS A 214 31.97 16.63 -5.11
CA LYS A 214 31.16 15.44 -5.27
C LYS A 214 30.63 14.94 -3.93
N LEU A 215 29.37 14.52 -3.93
CA LEU A 215 28.73 13.88 -2.80
C LEU A 215 28.64 12.37 -3.06
N ILE A 216 29.18 11.58 -2.15
CA ILE A 216 29.38 10.14 -2.32
C ILE A 216 28.72 9.38 -1.16
N LEU A 217 28.03 8.29 -1.49
CA LEU A 217 27.52 7.30 -0.54
C LEU A 217 27.96 5.92 -1.00
N ASN A 218 28.63 5.13 -0.15
CA ASN A 218 29.03 3.75 -0.47
C ASN A 218 29.78 3.60 -1.82
N LYS A 219 30.65 4.56 -2.17
CA LYS A 219 31.40 4.65 -3.44
C LYS A 219 30.57 5.02 -4.68
N GLU A 220 29.28 5.32 -4.52
CA GLU A 220 28.43 5.85 -5.59
C GLU A 220 28.39 7.38 -5.53
N GLU A 221 28.60 8.03 -6.67
CA GLU A 221 28.45 9.48 -6.81
C GLU A 221 26.97 9.86 -6.90
N LEU A 222 26.49 10.63 -5.92
CA LEU A 222 25.11 11.12 -5.87
C LEU A 222 24.92 12.40 -6.69
N GLY A 223 25.98 13.19 -6.87
CA GLY A 223 26.02 14.43 -7.65
C GLY A 223 27.03 15.45 -7.12
N VAL A 224 27.02 16.64 -7.70
CA VAL A 224 27.92 17.76 -7.35
C VAL A 224 27.17 18.83 -6.57
N VAL A 225 27.69 19.24 -5.42
CA VAL A 225 27.07 20.22 -4.51
C VAL A 225 28.07 21.25 -4.02
N LYS A 226 27.74 22.54 -4.12
CA LYS A 226 28.69 23.63 -3.80
C LYS A 226 28.46 24.25 -2.42
N THR A 227 27.25 24.11 -1.88
CA THR A 227 26.87 24.68 -0.59
C THR A 227 26.29 23.62 0.34
N PRO A 228 26.39 23.80 1.67
CA PRO A 228 25.76 22.90 2.64
C PRO A 228 24.26 22.71 2.40
N LYS A 229 23.54 23.80 2.05
CA LYS A 229 22.11 23.74 1.74
C LYS A 229 21.81 22.89 0.50
N GLN A 230 22.58 23.07 -0.59
CA GLN A 230 22.44 22.23 -1.79
C GLN A 230 22.74 20.76 -1.51
N MET A 231 23.71 20.49 -0.63
CA MET A 231 24.01 19.12 -0.18
C MET A 231 22.79 18.50 0.50
N VAL A 232 22.18 19.20 1.47
CA VAL A 232 20.98 18.71 2.16
C VAL A 232 19.82 18.50 1.18
N GLN A 233 19.59 19.44 0.26
CA GLN A 233 18.55 19.31 -0.77
C GLN A 233 18.76 18.06 -1.65
N LEU A 234 19.98 17.84 -2.13
CA LEU A 234 20.31 16.67 -2.93
C LEU A 234 20.12 15.36 -2.14
N LEU A 235 20.57 15.32 -0.87
CA LEU A 235 20.37 14.15 -0.03
C LEU A 235 18.90 13.85 0.20
N ILE A 236 18.08 14.87 0.50
CA ILE A 236 16.64 14.69 0.67
C ILE A 236 15.98 14.19 -0.62
N GLN A 237 16.36 14.71 -1.78
CA GLN A 237 15.88 14.19 -3.07
C GLN A 237 16.25 12.72 -3.27
N LYS A 238 17.51 12.35 -3.03
CA LYS A 238 17.98 10.97 -3.23
C LYS A 238 17.37 9.99 -2.23
N ILE A 239 17.27 10.37 -0.96
CA ILE A 239 16.69 9.52 0.10
C ILE A 239 15.19 9.30 -0.11
N ASN A 240 14.49 10.24 -0.75
CA ASN A 240 13.03 10.22 -0.88
C ASN A 240 12.54 10.07 -2.32
N ALA A 241 13.42 9.69 -3.26
CA ALA A 241 13.07 9.53 -4.68
C ALA A 241 11.93 8.51 -4.91
N GLU A 242 11.77 7.54 -4.00
CA GLU A 242 10.71 6.54 -4.07
C GLU A 242 9.38 6.99 -3.44
N THR A 243 9.40 8.12 -2.72
CA THR A 243 8.26 8.64 -1.95
C THR A 243 7.72 9.95 -2.53
N CYS A 244 8.54 10.71 -3.26
CA CYS A 244 8.22 12.04 -3.78
C CYS A 244 8.47 12.09 -5.29
N ALA A 245 7.48 12.55 -6.08
CA ALA A 245 7.70 12.79 -7.52
C ALA A 245 8.61 14.00 -7.73
N SER A 246 8.36 15.04 -6.93
CA SER A 246 9.21 16.20 -6.81
C SER A 246 9.29 16.65 -5.34
N ILE A 247 10.29 17.47 -5.01
CA ILE A 247 10.42 18.05 -3.67
C ILE A 247 10.54 19.57 -3.81
N ILE A 248 9.56 20.27 -3.24
CA ILE A 248 9.53 21.73 -3.12
C ILE A 248 10.22 22.11 -1.80
N PHE A 249 11.37 22.75 -1.90
CA PHE A 249 12.12 23.21 -0.73
C PHE A 249 11.65 24.59 -0.27
N ARG A 250 11.39 24.75 1.03
CA ARG A 250 11.05 26.00 1.69
C ARG A 250 12.05 26.35 2.78
#